data_AF-A0A3D5WJ31-F1
#
_entry.id   AF-A0A3D5WJ31-F1
#
_cell.length_a   1.000
_cell.length_b   1.000
_cell.length_c   1.000
_cell.angle_alpha   90.00
_cell.angle_beta   90.00
_cell.angle_gamma   90.00
#
_symmetry.space_group_name_H-M   'P 1'
#
loop_
_entity.id
_entity.type
_entity.pdbx_description
1 polymer ?
#
loop_
_entity_poly.entity_id
_entity_poly.type
_entity_poly.pdbx_seq_one_letter_code
_entity_poly.pdbx_strand_id
1 'polypeptide(L)' 'MKQCMKKLAAGLLAFALMVMLLPAGSMVSFAASGKLSFSDPTASVGDQVSVTMKITSDGALGSSDVMLQYDADALE' A
#
# COMPACT_ATOMS: atom_id res chain seq x y z
N MET A 1 -55.71 -5.40 -10.47
CA MET A 1 -54.45 -4.78 -10.96
C MET A 1 -53.70 -3.95 -9.91
N LYS A 2 -54.38 -3.12 -9.09
CA LYS A 2 -53.73 -2.20 -8.14
C LYS A 2 -52.88 -2.85 -7.03
N GLN A 3 -53.23 -4.06 -6.57
CA GLN A 3 -52.48 -4.75 -5.51
C GLN A 3 -51.19 -5.42 -6.01
N CYS A 4 -51.17 -5.93 -7.24
CA CYS A 4 -49.97 -6.53 -7.85
C CYS A 4 -48.87 -5.48 -8.04
N MET A 5 -49.26 -4.29 -8.52
CA MET A 5 -48.37 -3.12 -8.65
C MET A 5 -47.76 -2.67 -7.31
N LYS A 6 -48.52 -2.73 -6.21
CA LYS A 6 -48.01 -2.40 -4.87
C LYS A 6 -47.01 -3.43 -4.35
N LYS A 7 -47.22 -4.72 -4.66
CA LYS A 7 -46.32 -5.83 -4.29
C LYS A 7 -45.01 -5.77 -5.08
N LEU A 8 -45.09 -5.42 -6.37
CA LEU A 8 -43.94 -5.21 -7.25
C LEU A 8 -43.13 -3.98 -6.85
N ALA A 9 -43.80 -2.87 -6.54
CA ALA A 9 -43.16 -1.67 -6.02
C ALA A 9 -42.47 -1.92 -4.67
N ALA A 10 -43.12 -2.64 -3.75
CA ALA A 10 -42.52 -3.01 -2.47
C ALA A 10 -41.29 -3.93 -2.64
N GLY A 11 -41.34 -4.89 -3.58
CA GLY A 11 -40.21 -5.75 -3.89
C GLY A 11 -39.02 -4.98 -4.49
N LEU A 12 -39.29 -4.04 -5.40
CA LEU A 12 -38.25 -3.19 -5.99
C LEU A 12 -37.62 -2.26 -4.94
N LEU A 13 -38.42 -1.73 -4.02
CA LEU A 13 -37.94 -0.85 -2.96
C LEU A 13 -37.10 -1.61 -1.92
N ALA A 14 -37.49 -2.84 -1.57
CA ALA A 14 -36.70 -3.72 -0.72
C ALA A 14 -35.37 -4.11 -1.37
N PHE A 15 -35.37 -4.38 -2.68
CA PHE A 15 -34.15 -4.67 -3.43
C PHE A 15 -33.22 -3.46 -3.50
N ALA A 16 -33.75 -2.26 -3.74
CA ALA A 16 -32.97 -1.02 -3.74
C ALA A 16 -32.32 -0.74 -2.38
N LEU A 17 -33.04 -0.98 -1.27
CA LEU A 17 -32.49 -0.86 0.08
C LEU A 17 -31.39 -1.91 0.35
N MET A 18 -31.54 -3.15 -0.13
CA MET A 18 -30.48 -4.16 -0.04
C MET A 18 -29.22 -3.78 -0.82
N VAL A 19 -29.36 -3.19 -2.01
CA VAL A 19 -28.23 -2.71 -2.83
C VAL A 19 -27.51 -1.52 -2.20
N MET A 20 -28.21 -0.65 -1.48
CA MET A 20 -27.58 0.43 -0.72
C MET A 20 -26.88 -0.05 0.56
N LEU A 21 -27.28 -1.20 1.10
CA LEU A 21 -26.66 -1.84 2.27
C LEU A 21 -25.50 -2.77 1.91
N LEU A 22 -25.40 -3.18 0.65
CA LEU A 22 -24.21 -3.83 0.13
C LEU A 22 -23.07 -2.81 0.26
N PRO A 23 -22.01 -3.12 1.02
CA PRO A 23 -20.90 -2.20 1.16
C PRO A 23 -20.38 -1.95 -0.26
N ALA A 24 -20.52 -0.72 -0.73
CA ALA A 24 -19.72 -0.18 -1.83
C ALA A 24 -18.26 -0.04 -1.35
N GLY A 25 -17.75 -1.10 -0.72
CA GLY A 25 -16.36 -1.31 -0.39
C GLY A 25 -15.68 -1.53 -1.72
N SER A 26 -15.38 -0.42 -2.39
CA SER A 26 -14.18 -0.33 -3.18
C SER A 26 -13.10 -1.10 -2.43
N MET A 27 -12.52 -2.09 -3.08
CA MET A 27 -11.33 -2.75 -2.58
C MET A 27 -10.28 -1.65 -2.43
N VAL A 28 -10.19 -1.06 -1.24
CA VAL A 28 -9.17 -0.09 -0.90
C VAL A 28 -7.88 -0.89 -0.76
N SER A 29 -7.15 -0.97 -1.87
CA SER A 29 -5.79 -1.46 -1.85
C SER A 29 -4.93 -0.39 -1.15
N PHE A 30 -4.73 -0.55 0.15
CA PHE A 30 -3.64 0.15 0.83
C PHE A 30 -2.34 -0.47 0.34
N ALA A 31 -1.78 0.08 -0.74
CA ALA A 31 -0.38 -0.15 -1.05
C ALA A 31 0.42 0.51 0.08
N ALA A 32 0.85 -0.27 1.06
CA ALA A 32 1.79 0.20 2.06
C ALA A 32 3.04 0.66 1.30
N SER A 33 3.20 1.98 1.17
CA SER A 33 4.37 2.55 0.53
C SER A 33 5.50 2.50 1.55
N GLY A 34 6.58 1.82 1.19
CA GLY A 34 7.85 1.84 1.89
C GLY A 34 8.84 2.57 1.03
N LYS A 35 9.34 3.72 1.47
CA LYS A 35 10.47 4.42 0.83
C LYS A 35 11.76 3.95 1.47
N LEU A 36 12.63 3.38 0.67
CA LEU A 36 13.99 3.03 1.05
C LEU A 36 14.93 4.07 0.44
N SER A 37 15.70 4.77 1.28
CA SER A 37 16.68 5.78 0.86
C SER A 37 18.04 5.48 1.43
N PHE A 38 19.07 5.58 0.59
CA PHE A 38 20.47 5.50 0.97
C PHE A 38 21.10 6.89 0.88
N SER A 39 21.99 7.22 1.82
CA SER A 39 22.87 8.38 1.65
C SER A 39 23.88 8.10 0.54
N ASP A 40 24.15 9.09 -0.30
CA ASP A 40 25.14 9.01 -1.39
C ASP A 40 26.34 9.93 -1.07
N PRO A 41 27.30 9.48 -0.24
CA PRO A 41 28.51 10.24 0.05
C PRO A 41 29.53 10.12 -1.09
N THR A 42 30.13 11.25 -1.48
CA THR A 42 31.33 11.25 -2.32
C THR A 42 32.57 11.07 -1.45
N ALA A 43 33.41 10.08 -1.78
CA ALA A 43 34.64 9.77 -1.05
C ALA A 43 35.80 9.52 -2.01
N SER A 44 37.03 9.66 -1.54
CA SER A 44 38.23 9.38 -2.32
C SER A 44 38.75 7.97 -2.04
N VAL A 45 39.60 7.45 -2.92
CA VAL A 45 40.21 6.11 -2.75
C VAL A 45 41.02 6.09 -1.44
N GLY A 46 40.71 5.13 -0.57
CA GLY A 46 41.33 5.00 0.75
C GLY A 46 40.56 5.69 1.90
N ASP A 47 39.52 6.46 1.59
CA ASP A 47 38.65 7.03 2.62
C ASP A 47 37.62 6.00 3.10
N GLN A 48 37.33 6.02 4.40
CA GLN A 48 36.26 5.20 4.95
C GLN A 48 34.91 5.85 4.66
N VAL A 49 34.04 5.13 3.95
CA VAL A 49 32.74 5.64 3.51
C VAL A 49 31.62 5.12 4.40
N SER A 50 30.85 6.03 5.00
CA SER A 50 29.67 5.66 5.80
C SER A 50 28.38 5.87 5.00
N VAL A 51 27.72 4.77 4.61
CA VAL A 51 26.41 4.81 3.95
C VAL A 51 25.32 4.55 4.99
N THR A 52 24.50 5.58 5.22
CA THR A 52 23.31 5.48 6.07
C THR A 52 22.11 5.05 5.24
N MET A 53 21.50 3.92 5.63
CA MET A 53 20.22 3.46 5.09
C MET A 53 19.06 3.94 5.97
N LYS A 54 18.01 4.46 5.34
CA LYS A 54 16.76 4.85 6.00
C LYS A 54 15.56 4.22 5.30
N ILE A 55 14.74 3.52 6.08
CA ILE A 55 13.47 2.92 5.63
C ILE A 55 12.34 3.73 6.26
N THR A 56 11.48 4.30 5.44
CA THR A 56 10.28 5.03 5.86
C THR A 56 9.06 4.30 5.34
N SER A 57 8.07 4.02 6.18
CA SER A 57 6.81 3.42 5.76
C SER A 57 5.66 4.17 6.38
N ASP A 58 4.55 4.19 5.65
CA ASP A 58 3.30 4.81 6.10
C ASP A 58 2.59 3.98 7.17
N GLY A 59 3.10 2.77 7.49
CA GLY A 59 2.55 1.87 8.52
C GLY A 59 3.63 1.21 9.37
N ALA A 60 3.21 0.40 10.34
CA ALA A 60 4.12 -0.36 11.20
C ALA A 60 4.91 -1.39 10.37
N LEU A 61 6.24 -1.27 10.37
CA LEU A 61 7.13 -2.24 9.75
C LEU A 61 7.22 -3.48 10.64
N GLY A 62 6.58 -4.57 10.24
CA GLY A 62 6.61 -5.83 11.00
C GLY A 62 7.93 -6.61 10.85
N SER A 63 8.48 -6.65 9.63
CA SER A 63 9.78 -7.24 9.33
C SER A 63 10.33 -6.58 8.06
N SER A 64 11.64 -6.35 8.04
CA SER A 64 12.35 -5.79 6.89
C SER A 64 13.61 -6.61 6.64
N ASP A 65 13.66 -7.30 5.50
CA ASP A 65 14.85 -7.99 5.01
C ASP A 65 15.48 -7.13 3.93
N VAL A 66 16.78 -6.82 4.06
CA VAL A 66 17.48 -5.95 3.12
C VAL A 66 18.79 -6.61 2.70
N MET A 67 18.92 -6.86 1.40
CA MET A 67 20.17 -7.26 0.78
C MET A 67 20.88 -6.03 0.22
N LEU A 68 22.05 -5.71 0.78
CA LEU A 68 22.92 -4.66 0.26
C LEU A 68 23.87 -5.27 -0.78
N GLN A 69 23.79 -4.78 -2.02
CA GLN A 69 24.79 -5.04 -3.05
C GLN A 69 25.71 -3.84 -3.15
N TYR A 70 27.01 -4.11 -3.17
CA TYR A 70 28.05 -3.11 -3.39
C TYR A 70 29.06 -3.67 -4.41
N ASP A 71 29.80 -2.76 -5.04
CA ASP A 71 30.89 -3.13 -5.94
C ASP A 71 32.12 -3.49 -5.11
N ALA A 72 32.40 -4.79 -5.00
CA ALA A 72 33.51 -5.31 -4.20
C ALA A 72 34.89 -5.05 -4.83
N ASP A 73 34.95 -4.67 -6.10
CA ASP A 73 36.21 -4.25 -6.74
C ASP A 73 36.55 -2.79 -6.40
N ALA A 74 35.55 -1.99 -6.03
CA ALA A 74 35.69 -0.57 -5.73
C ALA A 74 35.64 -0.23 -4.23
N LEU A 75 34.98 -1.06 -3.41
CA LEU A 75 34.80 -0.87 -1.97
C LEU A 75 35.21 -2.14 -1.22
N GLU A 76 36.06 -1.99 -0.21
CA GLU A 76 36.61 -3.08 0.63
C GLU A 76 36.37 -2.82 2.13
#